data_AF-A0A8C4DN18-F1
#
_entry.id   AF-A0A8C4DN18-F1
#
_cell.length_a   1.000
_cell.length_b   1.000
_cell.length_c   1.000
_cell.angle_alpha   90.00
_cell.angle_beta   90.00
_cell.angle_gamma   90.00
#
_symmetry.space_group_name_H-M   'P 1'
#
loop_
_entity.id
_entity.type
_entity.pdbx_description
1 polymer ?
#
loop_
_entity_poly.entity_id
_entity_poly.type
_entity_poly.pdbx_seq_one_letter_code
_entity_poly.pdbx_strand_id
1 'polypeptide(L)'
;MARRDDVIDFSALERELQGAIESERRYERENEAKLRAVGQRVTYSQFRDLVLSSHLKPLERKDKDGAPRRQPWNPVALRAHSGSEEGENTSDPCFHPGGPCGHCGGV
;
A
#
# COMPACT_ATOMS: atom_id res chain seq x y z
N MET A 1 1.23 -28.57 52.62
CA MET A 1 0.16 -28.78 51.61
C MET A 1 0.32 -27.67 50.59
N ALA A 2 0.83 -27.96 49.39
CA ALA A 2 0.88 -26.98 48.30
C ALA A 2 -0.56 -26.67 47.87
N ARG A 3 -0.88 -25.40 47.67
CA ARG A 3 -2.23 -24.97 47.26
C ARG A 3 -2.39 -25.40 45.80
N ARG A 4 -3.59 -25.79 45.39
CA ARG A 4 -3.87 -26.09 43.97
C ARG A 4 -3.68 -24.87 43.05
N ASP A 5 -3.60 -23.68 43.65
CA ASP A 5 -3.26 -22.41 43.00
C ASP A 5 -1.77 -22.27 42.63
N ASP A 6 -0.91 -23.21 43.06
CA ASP A 6 0.53 -23.21 42.76
C ASP A 6 0.85 -23.90 41.40
N VAL A 7 -0.16 -24.42 40.69
CA VAL A 7 0.02 -25.05 39.37
C VAL A 7 -0.15 -23.99 38.29
N ILE A 8 0.96 -23.55 37.71
CA ILE A 8 1.00 -22.58 36.61
C ILE A 8 0.45 -23.25 35.33
N ASP A 9 -0.58 -22.63 34.74
CA ASP A 9 -1.08 -23.00 33.41
C ASP A 9 -0.22 -22.32 32.33
N PHE A 10 0.78 -23.05 31.83
CA PHE A 10 1.65 -22.58 30.76
C PHE A 10 0.92 -22.31 29.45
N SER A 11 -0.16 -23.04 29.15
CA SER A 11 -0.93 -22.85 27.92
C SER A 11 -1.73 -21.55 27.96
N ALA A 12 -2.31 -21.21 29.11
CA ALA A 12 -2.95 -19.91 29.30
C ALA A 12 -1.94 -18.76 29.16
N LEU A 13 -0.75 -18.90 29.77
CA LEU A 13 0.31 -17.91 29.72
C LEU A 13 0.86 -17.70 28.30
N GLU A 14 1.04 -18.77 27.54
CA GLU A 14 1.50 -18.70 26.14
C GLU A 14 0.49 -17.95 25.26
N ARG A 15 -0.81 -18.21 25.45
CA ARG A 15 -1.86 -17.49 24.73
C ARG A 15 -1.88 -16.00 25.08
N GLU A 16 -1.68 -15.66 26.35
CA GLU A 16 -1.58 -14.26 26.79
C GLU A 16 -0.38 -13.57 26.14
N LEU A 17 0.78 -14.21 26.16
CA LEU A 17 2.00 -13.71 25.52
C LEU A 17 1.79 -13.49 24.02
N GLN A 18 1.20 -14.46 23.33
CA GLN A 18 0.93 -14.35 21.90
C GLN A 18 -0.02 -13.17 21.59
N GLY A 19 -1.06 -12.99 22.40
CA GLY A 19 -1.97 -11.85 22.29
C GLY A 19 -1.25 -10.51 22.51
N ALA A 20 -0.37 -10.44 23.51
CA ALA A 20 0.42 -9.24 23.78
C ALA A 20 1.34 -8.89 22.59
N ILE A 21 2.06 -9.86 22.04
CA ILE A 21 2.94 -9.68 20.87
C ILE A 21 2.15 -9.18 19.66
N GLU A 22 0.98 -9.78 19.39
CA GLU A 22 0.14 -9.37 18.26
C GLU A 22 -0.41 -7.94 18.44
N SER A 23 -0.78 -7.58 19.66
CA SER A 23 -1.23 -6.24 20.01
C SER A 23 -0.13 -5.19 19.81
N GLU A 24 1.10 -5.50 20.20
CA GLU A 24 2.26 -4.62 20.04
C GLU A 24 2.60 -4.43 18.57
N ARG A 25 2.64 -5.53 17.79
CA ARG A 25 2.84 -5.46 16.34
C ARG A 25 1.77 -4.65 15.62
N ARG A 26 0.52 -4.69 16.10
CA ARG A 26 -0.56 -3.86 15.57
C ARG A 26 -0.34 -2.39 15.93
N TYR A 27 -0.03 -2.10 17.18
CA TYR A 27 0.24 -0.75 17.67
C TYR A 27 1.38 -0.09 16.89
N GLU A 28 2.47 -0.82 16.66
CA GLU A 28 3.64 -0.33 15.91
C GLU A 28 3.26 0.08 14.48
N ARG A 29 2.53 -0.78 13.75
CA ARG A 29 2.06 -0.49 12.39
C ARG A 29 1.11 0.72 12.34
N GLU A 30 0.17 0.80 13.27
CA GLU A 30 -0.75 1.95 13.35
C GLU A 30 0.01 3.24 13.70
N ASN A 31 0.96 3.19 14.63
CA ASN A 31 1.74 4.35 15.04
C ASN A 31 2.68 4.85 13.93
N GLU A 32 3.31 3.93 13.19
CA GLU A 32 4.08 4.27 12.00
C GLU A 32 3.20 5.01 10.98
N ALA A 33 1.99 4.50 10.70
CA ALA A 33 1.05 5.15 9.80
C ALA A 33 0.64 6.56 10.31
N LYS A 34 0.41 6.72 11.62
CA LYS A 34 0.13 8.02 12.24
C LYS A 34 1.28 9.01 12.01
N LEU A 35 2.51 8.61 12.29
CA LEU A 35 3.70 9.45 12.11
C LEU A 35 3.90 9.84 10.65
N ARG A 36 3.75 8.90 9.72
CA ARG A 36 3.81 9.17 8.27
C ARG A 36 2.75 10.19 7.84
N ALA A 37 1.50 9.99 8.24
CA ALA A 37 0.39 10.88 7.86
C ALA A 37 0.57 12.30 8.43
N VAL A 38 1.06 12.42 9.67
CA VAL A 38 1.41 13.73 10.26
C VAL A 38 2.54 14.41 9.48
N GLY A 39 3.58 13.66 9.12
CA GLY A 39 4.68 14.16 8.29
C GLY A 39 4.21 14.67 6.91
N GLN A 40 3.20 14.03 6.33
CA GLN A 40 2.59 14.41 5.06
C GLN A 40 1.58 15.57 5.17
N ARG A 41 1.22 16.01 6.39
CA ARG A 41 0.26 17.10 6.65
C ARG A 41 -1.11 16.88 5.98
N VAL A 42 -1.62 15.65 6.01
CA VAL A 42 -2.90 15.29 5.39
C VAL A 42 -4.10 15.84 6.18
N THR A 43 -5.26 15.92 5.52
CA THR A 43 -6.53 16.24 6.19
C THR A 43 -6.95 15.11 7.14
N TYR A 44 -7.79 15.40 8.14
CA TYR A 44 -8.17 14.41 9.14
C TYR A 44 -8.88 13.17 8.54
N SER A 45 -9.71 13.36 7.51
CA SER A 45 -10.34 12.24 6.79
C SER A 45 -9.30 11.31 6.17
N GLN A 46 -8.33 11.87 5.44
CA GLN A 46 -7.22 11.12 4.86
C GLN A 46 -6.35 10.46 5.94
N PHE A 47 -6.07 11.15 7.04
CA PHE A 47 -5.35 10.59 8.17
C PHE A 47 -6.04 9.33 8.70
N ARG A 48 -7.36 9.41 8.92
CA ARG A 48 -8.15 8.28 9.40
C ARG A 48 -8.06 7.10 8.44
N ASP A 49 -8.21 7.35 7.15
CA ASP A 49 -8.15 6.30 6.13
C ASP A 49 -6.77 5.64 6.07
N LEU A 50 -5.69 6.43 6.15
CA LEU A 50 -4.31 5.92 6.18
C LEU A 50 -4.02 5.06 7.41
N VAL A 51 -4.50 5.45 8.59
CA VAL A 51 -4.28 4.69 9.83
C VAL A 51 -5.10 3.40 9.83
N LEU A 52 -6.38 3.45 9.42
CA LEU A 52 -7.23 2.27 9.33
C LEU A 52 -6.71 1.25 8.32
N SER A 53 -6.11 1.71 7.21
CA SER A 53 -5.54 0.85 6.17
C SER A 53 -4.09 0.39 6.43
N SER A 54 -3.51 0.70 7.59
CA SER A 54 -2.12 0.35 7.96
C SER A 54 -1.80 -1.14 7.99
N HIS A 55 -2.83 -1.99 8.11
CA HIS A 55 -2.70 -3.44 8.15
C HIS A 55 -2.68 -4.10 6.76
N LEU A 56 -2.93 -3.34 5.69
CA LEU A 56 -2.95 -3.85 4.32
C LEU A 56 -1.52 -4.19 3.86
N LYS A 57 -1.37 -5.34 3.20
CA LYS A 57 -0.10 -5.75 2.60
C LYS A 57 0.02 -5.18 1.18
N PRO A 58 1.23 -4.81 0.73
CA PRO A 58 1.47 -4.50 -0.67
C PRO A 58 1.04 -5.67 -1.56
N LEU A 59 0.43 -5.37 -2.70
CA LEU A 59 0.04 -6.39 -3.67
C LEU A 59 1.27 -7.12 -4.20
N GLU A 60 1.26 -8.44 -4.12
CA GLU A 60 2.28 -9.29 -4.70
C GLU A 60 2.12 -9.35 -6.23
N ARG A 61 3.15 -9.81 -6.95
CA ARG A 61 3.10 -9.91 -8.43
C ARG A 61 1.94 -10.78 -8.92
N LYS A 62 1.73 -11.90 -8.22
CA LYS A 62 0.60 -12.83 -8.48
C LYS A 62 -0.78 -12.18 -8.30
N ASP A 63 -0.88 -11.12 -7.49
CA ASP A 63 -2.14 -10.40 -7.28
C ASP A 63 -2.41 -9.40 -8.42
N LYS A 64 -1.36 -8.99 -9.14
CA LYS A 64 -1.43 -8.07 -10.29
C LYS A 64 -1.79 -8.81 -11.57
N ASP A 65 -1.37 -10.06 -11.67
CA ASP A 65 -1.72 -10.97 -12.75
C ASP A 65 -3.19 -11.38 -12.57
N GLY A 66 -4.10 -10.49 -12.94
CA GLY A 66 -5.53 -10.79 -12.93
C GLY A 66 -5.80 -12.07 -13.73
N ALA A 67 -6.76 -12.87 -13.26
CA ALA A 67 -7.30 -13.99 -14.03
C ALA A 67 -7.51 -13.57 -15.50
N PRO A 68 -7.28 -14.46 -16.48
CA PRO A 68 -7.33 -14.11 -17.90
C PRO A 68 -8.62 -13.35 -18.19
N ARG A 69 -8.49 -12.04 -18.40
CA ARG A 69 -9.65 -11.18 -18.58
C ARG A 69 -10.21 -11.49 -19.96
N ARG A 70 -11.41 -12.09 -19.99
CA ARG A 70 -12.12 -12.38 -21.24
C ARG A 70 -12.51 -11.12 -22.02
N GLN A 71 -12.39 -9.94 -21.40
CA GLN A 71 -12.71 -8.65 -21.99
C GLN A 71 -11.65 -7.61 -21.59
N PRO A 72 -11.25 -6.72 -22.50
CA PRO A 72 -10.39 -5.59 -22.18
C PRO A 72 -11.00 -4.74 -21.05
N TRP A 73 -10.15 -4.25 -20.14
CA TRP A 73 -10.57 -3.35 -19.06
C TRP A 73 -11.19 -2.04 -19.59
N ASN A 74 -10.84 -1.65 -20.81
CA ASN A 74 -11.42 -0.52 -21.51
C ASN A 74 -11.76 -0.90 -22.97
N PRO A 75 -13.05 -1.09 -23.33
CA PRO A 75 -13.44 -1.40 -24.70
C PRO A 75 -13.25 -0.24 -25.69
N VAL A 76 -13.11 1.00 -25.20
CA VAL A 76 -12.89 2.19 -26.03
C VAL A 76 -11.44 2.27 -26.50
N ALA A 77 -10.48 1.86 -25.65
CA ALA A 77 -9.05 1.87 -25.99
C ALA A 77 -8.70 0.95 -27.18
N LEU A 78 -9.45 -0.13 -27.40
CA LEU A 78 -9.23 -1.04 -28.54
C LEU A 78 -9.55 -0.39 -29.89
N ARG A 79 -10.46 0.59 -29.93
CA ARG A 79 -10.95 1.19 -31.18
C ARG A 79 -9.95 2.15 -31.81
N ALA A 80 -8.97 2.66 -31.04
CA ALA A 80 -7.96 3.60 -31.51
C ALA A 80 -6.89 2.97 -32.42
N HIS A 81 -6.75 1.64 -32.44
CA HIS A 81 -5.72 0.94 -33.23
C HIS A 81 -6.23 0.33 -34.54
N SER A 82 -7.47 0.62 -34.95
CA SER A 82 -8.09 0.01 -36.15
C SER A 82 -8.46 1.02 -37.26
N GLY A 83 -7.95 2.25 -37.19
CA GLY A 83 -8.15 3.24 -38.24
C GLY A 83 -6.84 3.96 -38.56
N SER A 84 -6.44 3.86 -39.84
CA SER A 84 -5.42 4.66 -40.54
C SER A 84 -3.99 4.58 -40.00
N GLU A 85 -3.16 3.80 -40.70
CA GLU A 85 -1.75 4.13 -40.91
C GLU A 85 -1.68 5.49 -41.64
N GLU A 86 -1.37 6.56 -40.93
CA GLU A 86 -0.61 7.69 -41.49
C GLU A 86 0.35 8.15 -40.40
N GLY A 87 1.65 8.12 -40.72
CA GLY A 87 2.72 8.28 -39.75
C GLY A 87 2.81 9.70 -39.20
N GLU A 88 3.00 9.80 -37.89
CA GLU A 88 3.70 10.95 -37.31
C GLU A 88 4.46 10.51 -36.06
N ASN A 89 5.78 10.53 -36.18
CA ASN A 89 6.73 10.35 -35.10
C ASN A 89 6.48 11.42 -34.03
N THR A 90 5.74 11.09 -32.97
CA THR A 90 5.64 11.92 -31.78
C THR A 90 6.10 11.11 -30.58
N SER A 91 7.32 11.40 -30.17
CA SER A 91 7.93 10.99 -28.90
C SER A 91 6.98 11.29 -27.74
N ASP A 92 6.56 10.25 -27.03
CA ASP A 92 5.74 10.29 -25.82
C ASP A 92 6.58 10.85 -24.64
N PRO A 93 6.27 12.03 -24.06
CA PRO A 93 7.18 12.74 -23.16
C PRO A 93 6.98 12.39 -21.69
N CYS A 94 6.48 11.20 -21.37
CA CYS A 94 6.12 10.87 -19.99
C CYS A 94 6.56 9.46 -19.61
N PHE A 95 7.88 9.24 -19.50
CA PHE A 95 8.48 8.47 -18.39
C PHE A 95 10.02 8.57 -18.46
N HIS A 96 10.61 9.47 -17.67
CA HIS A 96 12.03 9.36 -17.31
C HIS A 96 12.21 9.48 -15.79
N PRO A 97 12.76 8.45 -15.12
CA PRO A 97 13.14 8.54 -13.73
C PRO A 97 14.51 9.25 -13.66
N GLY A 98 14.53 10.44 -13.06
CA GLY A 98 15.77 11.13 -12.69
C GLY A 98 16.34 12.05 -13.77
N GLY A 99 16.09 13.36 -13.62
CA GLY A 99 16.79 14.44 -14.33
C GLY A 99 16.64 15.75 -13.55
N PRO A 100 17.68 16.61 -13.46
CA PRO A 100 17.70 17.74 -12.53
C PRO A 100 16.88 18.93 -13.05
N CYS A 101 16.18 19.63 -12.15
CA CYS A 101 15.47 20.87 -12.44
C CYS A 101 16.47 22.01 -12.74
N GLY A 102 16.70 22.26 -14.03
CA GLY A 102 17.52 23.37 -14.51
C GLY A 102 16.74 24.68 -14.65
N HIS A 103 17.15 25.67 -13.86
CA HIS A 103 17.20 27.11 -14.14
C HIS A 103 16.08 27.75 -14.98
N CYS A 104 15.24 28.53 -14.31
CA CYS A 104 14.49 29.63 -14.91
C CYS A 104 15.35 30.90 -14.93
N GLY A 105 15.57 31.47 -16.12
CA GLY A 105 16.19 32.78 -16.33
C GLY A 105 15.57 33.50 -17.52
N GLY A 106 15.32 34.80 -17.34
CA GLY A 106 14.80 35.76 -18.33
C GLY A 106 13.39 36.24 -17.95
N VAL A 107 13.12 37.50 -17.63
CA VAL A 107 13.71 38.78 -18.11
C VAL A 107 13.81 39.77 -16.94
#